data_AF-A0A9E6ABT9-F1
#
_entry.id   AF-A0A9E6ABT9-F1
#
_cell.length_a   1.000
_cell.length_b   1.000
_cell.length_c   1.000
_cell.angle_alpha   90.00
_cell.angle_beta   90.00
_cell.angle_gamma   90.00
#
_symmetry.space_group_name_H-M   'P 1'
#
loop_
_entity.id
_entity.type
_entity.pdbx_description
1 polymer ?
#
loop_
_entity_poly.entity_id
_entity_poly.type
_entity_poly.pdbx_seq_one_letter_code
_entity_poly.pdbx_strand_id
1 'polypeptide(L)'
;MSSETAISLVVFLASILWCHAAVLAWEWLGTLRRAAPNDTVGQVVSLLGAFVPVVVTYITVVLVGAVIGLPSMVVFLALIVPGGLVFGLRMELSDEAQPTWAREQHRFIFTIVLVCLVIGYQQYRG
;
A
#
# COMPACT_ATOMS: atom_id res chain seq x y z
N MET A 1 17.92 -15.88 13.89
CA MET A 1 17.37 -14.53 13.67
C MET A 1 16.69 -14.12 14.97
N SER A 2 17.15 -13.06 15.63
CA SER A 2 16.54 -12.62 16.90
C SER A 2 15.16 -12.02 16.62
N SER A 3 14.23 -12.09 17.57
CA SER A 3 12.89 -11.49 17.46
C SER A 3 12.95 -10.00 17.08
N GLU A 4 13.94 -9.27 17.56
CA GLU A 4 14.20 -7.86 17.24
C GLU A 4 14.52 -7.65 15.77
N THR A 5 15.35 -8.50 15.16
CA THR A 5 15.67 -8.40 13.72
C THR A 5 14.45 -8.64 12.84
N ALA A 6 13.54 -9.54 13.24
CA ALA A 6 12.31 -9.80 12.49
C ALA A 6 11.33 -8.62 12.54
N ILE A 7 11.18 -8.00 13.73
CA ILE A 7 10.29 -6.84 13.91
C ILE A 7 10.80 -5.65 13.10
N SER A 8 12.11 -5.33 13.19
CA SER A 8 12.71 -4.23 12.43
C SER A 8 12.55 -4.40 10.92
N LEU A 9 12.69 -5.63 10.42
CA LEU A 9 12.48 -5.93 9.00
C LEU A 9 11.03 -5.72 8.57
N VAL A 10 10.07 -6.10 9.40
CA VAL A 10 8.64 -5.83 9.13
C VAL A 10 8.36 -4.34 9.10
N VAL A 11 8.85 -3.59 10.09
CA VAL A 11 8.63 -2.13 10.16
C VAL A 11 9.23 -1.45 8.92
N PHE A 12 10.41 -1.88 8.49
CA PHE A 12 11.04 -1.38 7.27
C PHE A 12 10.20 -1.66 6.02
N LEU A 13 9.75 -2.91 5.83
CA LEU A 13 8.88 -3.28 4.70
C LEU A 13 7.54 -2.54 4.72
N ALA A 14 6.91 -2.44 5.89
CA ALA A 14 5.67 -1.69 6.07
C ALA A 14 5.85 -0.22 5.68
N SER A 15 6.98 0.39 6.06
CA SER A 15 7.30 1.78 5.73
C SER A 15 7.43 1.99 4.22
N ILE A 16 8.08 1.06 3.51
CA ILE A 16 8.17 1.08 2.04
C ILE A 16 6.77 0.97 1.42
N LEU A 17 5.95 0.02 1.89
CA LEU A 17 4.60 -0.18 1.37
C LEU A 17 3.72 1.06 1.59
N TRP A 18 3.79 1.68 2.76
CA TRP A 18 3.05 2.92 3.05
C TRP A 18 3.49 4.08 2.18
N CYS A 19 4.79 4.22 1.94
CA CYS A 19 5.31 5.25 1.03
C CYS A 19 4.81 5.02 -0.40
N HIS A 20 4.85 3.77 -0.88
CA HIS A 20 4.37 3.45 -2.22
C HIS A 20 2.86 3.64 -2.36
N ALA A 21 2.10 3.21 -1.35
CA ALA A 21 0.66 3.43 -1.23
C ALA A 21 0.32 4.93 -1.30
N ALA A 22 1.05 5.78 -0.58
CA ALA A 22 0.85 7.22 -0.59
C ALA A 22 1.11 7.85 -1.98
N VAL A 23 2.16 7.41 -2.68
CA VAL A 23 2.45 7.88 -4.05
C VAL A 23 1.31 7.49 -5.01
N LEU A 24 0.84 6.24 -4.94
CA LEU A 24 -0.28 5.78 -5.77
C LEU A 24 -1.58 6.50 -5.42
N ALA A 25 -1.85 6.73 -4.14
CA ALA A 25 -3.04 7.45 -3.68
C ALA A 25 -3.03 8.90 -4.16
N TRP A 26 -1.85 9.53 -4.16
CA TRP A 26 -1.67 10.89 -4.68
C TRP A 26 -1.97 10.96 -6.18
N GLU A 27 -1.47 9.99 -6.95
CA GLU A 27 -1.77 9.92 -8.38
C GLU A 27 -3.24 9.67 -8.66
N TRP A 28 -3.87 8.75 -7.92
CA TRP A 28 -5.29 8.45 -8.04
C TRP A 28 -6.16 9.67 -7.68
N LEU A 29 -5.79 10.41 -6.63
CA LEU A 29 -6.45 11.67 -6.28
C LEU A 29 -6.33 12.71 -7.41
N GLY A 30 -5.19 12.72 -8.11
CA GLY A 30 -4.99 13.51 -9.32
C GLY A 30 -5.96 13.13 -10.45
N THR A 31 -6.26 11.84 -10.61
CA THR A 31 -7.25 11.35 -11.59
C THR A 31 -8.67 11.75 -11.18
N LEU A 32 -9.05 11.53 -9.92
CA LEU A 32 -10.37 11.92 -9.40
C LEU A 32 -10.67 13.41 -9.59
N ARG A 33 -9.66 14.28 -9.40
CA ARG A 33 -9.81 15.73 -9.58
C ARG A 33 -10.03 16.14 -11.04
N ARG A 34 -9.65 15.30 -12.00
CA ARG A 34 -9.83 15.53 -13.44
C ARG A 34 -11.08 14.85 -13.99
N ALA A 35 -11.63 13.87 -13.27
CA ALA A 35 -12.83 13.13 -13.65
C ALA A 35 -14.09 14.01 -13.52
N ALA A 36 -15.11 13.70 -14.32
CA ALA A 36 -16.41 14.34 -14.20
C ALA A 36 -17.05 13.98 -12.83
N PRO A 37 -17.88 14.86 -12.22
CA PRO A 37 -18.48 14.61 -10.90
C PRO A 37 -19.30 13.31 -10.81
N ASN A 38 -19.85 12.84 -11.94
CA ASN A 38 -20.61 11.60 -12.00
C ASN A 38 -19.72 10.34 -12.01
N ASP A 39 -18.45 10.44 -12.43
CA ASP A 39 -17.53 9.30 -12.48
C ASP A 39 -16.77 9.09 -11.16
N THR A 40 -16.69 10.13 -10.32
CA THR A 40 -16.00 10.07 -9.02
C THR A 40 -16.56 8.96 -8.12
N VAL A 41 -17.88 8.80 -8.08
CA VAL A 41 -18.52 7.75 -7.26
C VAL A 41 -18.18 6.36 -7.81
N GLY A 42 -18.18 6.19 -9.13
CA GLY A 42 -17.80 4.93 -9.78
C GLY A 42 -16.36 4.52 -9.45
N GLN A 43 -15.41 5.46 -9.54
CA GLN A 43 -14.00 5.22 -9.22
C GLN A 43 -13.78 4.88 -7.74
N VAL A 44 -14.50 5.54 -6.83
CA VAL A 44 -14.40 5.21 -5.39
C VAL A 44 -15.00 3.83 -5.09
N VAL A 45 -16.13 3.48 -5.72
CA VAL A 45 -16.76 2.17 -5.55
C VAL A 45 -15.89 1.05 -6.14
N SER A 46 -15.26 1.29 -7.30
CA SER A 46 -14.31 0.35 -7.91
C SER A 46 -13.11 0.12 -7.00
N LEU A 47 -12.52 1.19 -6.44
CA LEU A 47 -11.44 1.09 -5.47
C LEU A 47 -11.87 0.27 -4.24
N LEU A 48 -13.05 0.55 -3.67
CA LEU A 48 -13.61 -0.23 -2.55
C LEU A 48 -13.82 -1.71 -2.93
N GLY A 49 -14.26 -1.98 -4.15
CA GLY A 49 -14.35 -3.33 -4.71
C GLY A 49 -12.99 -4.03 -4.75
N ALA A 50 -11.94 -3.32 -5.15
CA ALA A 50 -10.57 -3.83 -5.17
C ALA A 50 -10.00 -4.10 -3.75
N PHE A 51 -10.58 -3.50 -2.70
CA PHE A 51 -10.25 -3.83 -1.30
C PHE A 51 -10.88 -5.14 -0.81
N VAL A 52 -11.96 -5.63 -1.43
CA VAL A 52 -12.59 -6.90 -1.03
C VAL A 52 -11.60 -8.07 -1.01
N PRO A 53 -10.79 -8.35 -2.06
CA PRO A 53 -9.81 -9.43 -2.01
C PRO A 53 -8.72 -9.22 -0.94
N VAL A 54 -8.39 -7.96 -0.63
CA VAL A 54 -7.46 -7.62 0.47
C VAL A 54 -8.06 -8.04 1.81
N VAL A 55 -9.32 -7.68 2.06
CA VAL A 55 -10.04 -8.03 3.29
C VAL A 55 -10.17 -9.55 3.43
N VAL A 56 -10.50 -10.26 2.34
CA VAL A 56 -10.55 -11.73 2.33
C VAL A 56 -9.18 -12.33 2.65
N THR A 57 -8.11 -11.81 2.03
CA THR A 57 -6.74 -12.25 2.29
C THR A 57 -6.36 -12.00 3.76
N TYR A 58 -6.71 -10.83 4.29
CA TYR A 58 -6.48 -10.47 5.68
C TYR A 58 -7.16 -11.46 6.64
N ILE A 59 -8.46 -11.69 6.46
CA ILE A 59 -9.25 -12.63 7.27
C ILE A 59 -8.63 -14.03 7.20
N THR A 60 -8.22 -14.47 6.01
CA THR A 60 -7.58 -15.78 5.80
C THR A 60 -6.27 -15.89 6.56
N VAL A 61 -5.40 -14.88 6.47
CA VAL A 61 -4.11 -14.86 7.20
C VAL A 61 -4.34 -14.85 8.71
N VAL A 62 -5.33 -14.09 9.20
CA VAL A 62 -5.68 -14.06 10.64
C VAL A 62 -6.20 -15.41 11.10
N LEU A 63 -7.10 -16.05 10.35
CA LEU A 63 -7.64 -17.38 10.68
C LEU A 63 -6.51 -18.42 10.71
N VAL A 64 -5.67 -18.46 9.68
CA VAL A 64 -4.53 -19.38 9.62
C VAL A 64 -3.58 -19.11 10.78
N GLY A 65 -3.24 -17.85 11.03
CA GLY A 65 -2.35 -17.44 12.11
C GLY A 65 -2.88 -17.81 13.50
N ALA A 66 -4.20 -17.71 13.71
CA ALA A 66 -4.85 -18.11 14.95
C ALA A 66 -4.78 -19.63 15.16
N VAL A 67 -4.93 -20.42 14.09
CA VAL A 67 -4.81 -21.90 14.15
C VAL A 67 -3.40 -22.34 14.52
N ILE A 68 -2.37 -21.66 14.02
CA ILE A 68 -0.96 -21.99 14.31
C ILE A 68 -0.40 -21.29 15.56
N GLY A 69 -1.22 -20.51 16.27
CA GLY A 69 -0.83 -19.85 17.52
C GLY A 69 0.14 -18.68 17.36
N LEU A 70 0.13 -17.98 16.22
CA LEU A 70 0.97 -16.81 16.00
C LEU A 70 0.51 -15.62 16.87
N PRO A 71 1.36 -15.11 17.79
CA PRO A 71 0.97 -14.03 18.69
C PRO A 71 0.85 -12.65 18.02
N SER A 72 1.43 -12.48 16.83
CA SER A 72 1.75 -11.16 16.27
C SER A 72 0.81 -10.72 15.13
N MET A 73 -0.50 -10.81 15.33
CA MET A 73 -1.49 -10.35 14.33
C MET A 73 -1.30 -8.89 13.88
N VAL A 74 -0.81 -8.03 14.80
CA VAL A 74 -0.50 -6.62 14.54
C VAL A 74 0.60 -6.45 13.49
N VAL A 75 1.58 -7.36 13.47
CA VAL A 75 2.72 -7.35 12.54
C VAL A 75 2.26 -7.66 11.12
N PHE A 76 1.29 -8.57 10.96
CA PHE A 76 0.68 -8.86 9.66
C PHE A 76 -0.18 -7.71 9.15
N LEU A 77 -0.95 -7.05 10.03
CA LEU A 77 -1.72 -5.85 9.70
C LEU A 77 -0.83 -4.75 9.10
N ALA A 78 0.37 -4.55 9.68
CA ALA A 78 1.31 -3.54 9.23
C ALA A 78 1.75 -3.70 7.77
N LEU A 79 1.69 -4.92 7.22
CA LEU A 79 2.05 -5.23 5.83
C LEU A 79 0.82 -5.34 4.92
N ILE A 80 -0.23 -6.02 5.40
CA ILE A 80 -1.42 -6.32 4.59
C ILE A 80 -2.20 -5.06 4.24
N VAL A 81 -2.34 -4.11 5.17
CA VAL A 81 -3.08 -2.87 4.91
C VAL A 81 -2.43 -2.03 3.81
N PRO A 82 -1.15 -1.61 3.93
CA PRO A 82 -0.55 -0.82 2.87
C PRO A 82 -0.34 -1.63 1.58
N GLY A 83 -0.05 -2.93 1.67
CA GLY A 83 0.05 -3.81 0.49
C GLY A 83 -1.27 -3.92 -0.27
N GLY A 84 -2.39 -4.03 0.45
CA GLY A 84 -3.72 -4.00 -0.14
C GLY A 84 -4.08 -2.67 -0.75
N LEU A 85 -3.67 -1.55 -0.12
CA LEU A 85 -3.84 -0.21 -0.67
C LEU A 85 -3.08 -0.07 -2.01
N VAL A 86 -1.82 -0.52 -2.04
CA VAL A 86 -1.01 -0.57 -3.27
C VAL A 86 -1.70 -1.39 -4.35
N PHE A 87 -2.19 -2.58 -4.00
CA PHE A 87 -2.87 -3.47 -4.94
C PHE A 87 -4.12 -2.83 -5.53
N GLY A 88 -5.02 -2.32 -4.68
CA GLY A 88 -6.27 -1.69 -5.13
C GLY A 88 -6.02 -0.45 -5.99
N LEU A 89 -5.11 0.42 -5.56
CA LEU A 89 -4.76 1.63 -6.32
C LEU A 89 -4.07 1.29 -7.64
N ARG A 90 -3.21 0.27 -7.67
CA ARG A 90 -2.62 -0.20 -8.93
C ARG A 90 -3.69 -0.71 -9.88
N MET A 91 -4.62 -1.52 -9.40
CA MET A 91 -5.68 -2.08 -10.24
C MET A 91 -6.51 -0.98 -10.89
N GLU A 92 -6.95 0.00 -10.10
CA GLU A 92 -7.71 1.16 -10.58
C GLU A 92 -6.90 2.02 -11.59
N LEU A 93 -5.64 2.31 -11.27
CA LEU A 93 -4.77 3.11 -12.14
C LEU A 93 -4.33 2.37 -13.42
N SER A 94 -4.43 1.04 -13.45
CA SER A 94 -4.08 0.22 -14.61
C SER A 94 -5.23 0.14 -15.62
N ASP A 95 -6.47 0.21 -15.15
CA ASP A 95 -7.66 0.18 -16.01
C ASP A 95 -7.82 1.47 -16.83
N GLU A 96 -7.35 2.61 -16.29
CA GLU A 96 -7.46 3.93 -16.96
C GLU A 96 -6.27 4.30 -17.87
N ALA A 97 -5.09 3.69 -17.69
CA ALA A 97 -3.86 4.19 -18.30
C ALA A 97 -3.19 3.16 -19.21
N GLN A 98 -2.94 3.52 -20.47
CA GLN A 98 -1.93 2.82 -21.27
C GLN A 98 -0.58 2.92 -20.52
N PRO A 99 0.06 1.79 -20.20
CA PRO A 99 1.28 1.78 -19.40
C PRO A 99 2.42 2.42 -20.20
N THR A 100 2.70 3.69 -19.92
CA THR A 100 3.88 4.37 -20.44
C THR A 100 5.02 4.18 -19.46
N TRP A 101 6.12 3.59 -19.94
CA TRP A 101 7.33 3.30 -19.16
C TRP A 101 7.82 4.50 -18.32
N ALA A 102 7.68 5.71 -18.84
CA ALA A 102 8.03 6.96 -18.15
C ALA A 102 7.22 7.20 -16.86
N ARG A 103 5.93 6.84 -16.84
CA ARG A 103 5.06 7.02 -15.67
C ARG A 103 5.38 6.03 -14.56
N GLU A 104 5.72 4.80 -14.94
CA GLU A 104 6.14 3.77 -13.98
C GLU A 104 7.50 4.09 -13.36
N GLN A 105 8.43 4.63 -14.16
CA GLN A 105 9.72 5.13 -13.68
C GLN A 105 9.55 6.32 -12.72
N HIS A 106 8.64 7.25 -13.02
CA HIS A 106 8.34 8.37 -12.11
C HIS A 106 7.78 7.90 -10.76
N ARG A 107 6.85 6.93 -10.76
CA ARG A 107 6.32 6.29 -9.54
C ARG A 107 7.42 5.68 -8.69
N PHE A 108 8.33 4.94 -9.32
CA PHE A 108 9.45 4.32 -8.62
C PHE A 108 10.38 5.35 -7.99
N ILE A 109 10.78 6.37 -8.74
CA ILE A 109 11.68 7.43 -8.25
C ILE A 109 11.03 8.16 -7.08
N PHE A 110 9.76 8.57 -7.20
CA PHE A 110 9.06 9.26 -6.11
C PHE A 110 8.93 8.39 -4.86
N THR A 111 8.66 7.09 -5.04
CA THR A 111 8.60 6.14 -3.93
C THR A 111 9.93 6.05 -3.21
N ILE A 112 11.04 5.91 -3.94
CA ILE A 112 12.39 5.84 -3.37
C ILE A 112 12.72 7.12 -2.59
N VAL A 113 12.46 8.29 -3.18
CA VAL A 113 12.70 9.58 -2.51
C VAL A 113 11.90 9.70 -1.22
N LEU A 114 10.61 9.34 -1.25
CA LEU A 114 9.73 9.40 -0.08
C LEU A 114 10.19 8.44 1.02
N VAL A 115 10.57 7.21 0.66
CA VAL A 115 11.10 6.22 1.60
C VAL A 115 12.38 6.74 2.27
N CYS A 116 13.33 7.25 1.49
CA CYS A 116 14.57 7.82 2.03
C CYS A 116 14.30 8.98 2.98
N LEU A 117 13.33 9.85 2.65
CA LEU A 117 12.97 11.00 3.49
C LEU A 117 12.33 10.54 4.80
N VAL A 118 11.39 9.59 4.75
CA VAL A 118 10.72 9.06 5.96
C VAL A 118 11.71 8.34 6.87
N ILE A 119 12.56 7.47 6.32
CA ILE A 119 13.57 6.76 7.11
C ILE A 119 14.58 7.73 7.70
N GLY A 120 15.07 8.68 6.91
CA GLY A 120 16.00 9.71 7.38
C GLY A 120 15.39 10.57 8.49
N TYR A 121 14.11 10.93 8.38
CA TYR A 121 13.39 11.67 9.41
C TYR A 121 13.20 10.85 10.69
N GLN A 122 12.86 9.57 10.57
CA GLN A 122 12.74 8.67 11.73
C GLN A 122 14.08 8.49 12.45
N GLN A 123 15.18 8.34 11.70
CA GLN A 123 16.52 8.25 12.27
C GLN A 123 16.98 9.56 12.93
N TYR A 124 16.55 10.72 12.43
CA TYR A 124 16.88 12.02 13.04
C TYR A 124 16.10 12.30 14.33
N ARG A 125 14.90 11.73 14.47
CA ARG A 125 14.01 11.97 15.62
C ARG A 125 14.17 10.94 16.74
N GLY A 126 14.78 9.79 16.47
CA GLY A 126 15.13 8.75 17.45
C GLY A 126 16.47 9.03 18.12
#